data_AF-A0A495L518-F1
#
_entry.id   AF-A0A495L518-F1
#
_cell.length_a   1.000
_cell.length_b   1.000
_cell.length_c   1.000
_cell.angle_alpha   90.00
_cell.angle_beta   90.00
_cell.angle_gamma   90.00
#
_symmetry.space_group_name_H-M   'P 1'
#
loop_
_entity.id
_entity.type
_entity.pdbx_description
1 polymer ?
#
loop_
_entity_poly.entity_id
_entity_poly.type
_entity_poly.pdbx_seq_one_letter_code
_entity_poly.pdbx_strand_id
1 'polypeptide(L)'
;MRHVVGFLSGLILGPVLLLLGGWVFSHLRRLHGSGLGALDGAGPLALAGLLGVGLVVALLAVPPRLTPMLPLGASLVLGGVTAVSLLRPHLLDRLPVLPGSEGALVLLPLGAYVPLVVVLFATVFVGGRWRREPEGVTEEEYFEGLYGEDDDRRGPASSALSGAPARSGPRHRA
;
A
#
# COMPACT_ATOMS: atom_id res chain seq x y z
N MET A 1 9.74 -1.00 11.61
CA MET A 1 10.44 -0.91 10.30
C MET A 1 9.49 -0.88 9.09
N ARG A 2 8.50 -1.79 8.99
CA ARG A 2 7.58 -1.85 7.82
C ARG A 2 6.96 -0.51 7.40
N HIS A 3 6.61 0.36 8.36
CA HIS A 3 5.98 1.66 8.09
C HIS A 3 6.94 2.65 7.42
N VAL A 4 8.20 2.67 7.86
CA VAL A 4 9.25 3.51 7.26
C VAL A 4 9.56 3.03 5.85
N VAL A 5 9.74 1.70 5.68
CA VAL A 5 9.97 1.11 4.35
C VAL A 5 8.79 1.40 3.43
N GLY A 6 7.56 1.19 3.90
CA GLY A 6 6.36 1.52 3.15
C GLY A 6 6.32 2.98 2.72
N PHE A 7 6.61 3.92 3.63
CA PHE A 7 6.67 5.34 3.32
C PHE A 7 7.70 5.68 2.24
N LEU A 8 8.93 5.18 2.38
CA LEU A 8 10.00 5.40 1.40
C LEU A 8 9.66 4.80 0.04
N SER A 9 9.12 3.58 0.02
CA SER A 9 8.62 2.96 -1.22
C SER A 9 7.49 3.78 -1.85
N GLY A 10 6.58 4.33 -1.03
CA GLY A 10 5.53 5.23 -1.50
C GLY A 10 6.08 6.52 -2.12
N LEU A 11 7.13 7.09 -1.51
CA LEU A 11 7.81 8.28 -2.02
C LEU A 11 8.44 8.04 -3.41
N ILE A 12 8.97 6.84 -3.66
CA ILE A 12 9.50 6.43 -4.98
C ILE A 12 8.36 6.11 -5.95
N LEU A 13 7.28 5.54 -5.46
CA LEU A 13 6.16 5.12 -6.29
C LEU A 13 5.34 6.29 -6.83
N GLY A 14 5.25 7.40 -6.09
CA GLY A 14 4.58 8.62 -6.56
C GLY A 14 5.12 9.15 -7.90
N PRO A 15 6.42 9.43 -8.03
CA PRO A 15 7.06 9.82 -9.29
C PRO A 15 6.88 8.76 -10.39
N VAL A 16 6.98 7.48 -10.05
CA VAL A 16 6.77 6.39 -11.02
C VAL A 16 5.34 6.42 -11.58
N LEU A 17 4.32 6.55 -10.73
CA LEU A 17 2.92 6.66 -11.15
C LEU A 17 2.68 7.91 -12.00
N LEU A 18 3.30 9.03 -11.63
CA LEU A 18 3.21 10.28 -12.37
C LEU A 18 3.77 10.13 -13.78
N LEU A 19 5.01 9.64 -13.91
CA LEU A 19 5.68 9.43 -15.18
C LEU A 19 4.98 8.36 -16.03
N LEU A 20 4.55 7.25 -15.43
CA LEU A 20 3.84 6.19 -16.13
C LEU A 20 2.48 6.69 -16.65
N GLY A 21 1.74 7.45 -15.86
CA GLY A 21 0.49 8.08 -16.29
C GLY A 21 0.70 9.07 -17.44
N GLY A 22 1.73 9.93 -17.35
CA GLY A 22 2.08 10.85 -18.42
C GLY A 22 2.55 10.13 -19.70
N TRP A 23 3.31 9.05 -19.55
CA TRP A 23 3.75 8.22 -20.67
C TRP A 23 2.57 7.57 -21.38
N VAL A 24 1.64 6.95 -20.66
CA VAL A 24 0.42 6.34 -21.21
C VAL A 24 -0.41 7.40 -21.95
N PHE A 25 -0.63 8.56 -21.33
CA PHE A 25 -1.37 9.66 -21.95
C PHE A 25 -0.73 10.15 -23.25
N SER A 26 0.59 10.31 -23.28
CA SER A 26 1.30 10.73 -24.50
C SER A 26 1.18 9.73 -25.66
N HIS A 27 1.08 8.43 -25.36
CA HIS A 27 0.89 7.39 -26.38
C HIS A 27 -0.55 7.37 -26.87
N LEU A 28 -1.53 7.42 -25.96
CA LEU A 28 -2.95 7.49 -26.31
C LEU A 28 -3.28 8.74 -27.13
N ARG A 29 -2.71 9.90 -26.76
CA ARG A 29 -2.88 11.15 -27.51
C ARG A 29 -2.30 11.06 -28.92
N ARG A 30 -1.14 10.42 -29.09
CA ARG A 30 -0.53 10.19 -30.41
C ARG A 30 -1.39 9.26 -31.28
N LEU A 31 -1.85 8.15 -30.72
CA LEU A 31 -2.76 7.22 -31.41
C LEU A 31 -4.03 7.94 -31.90
N HIS A 32 -4.67 8.69 -31.01
CA HIS A 32 -5.85 9.48 -31.33
C HIS A 32 -5.57 10.53 -32.40
N GLY A 33 -4.45 11.26 -32.30
CA GLY A 33 -4.05 12.26 -33.31
C GLY A 33 -3.72 11.67 -34.68
N SER A 34 -3.31 10.39 -34.74
CA SER A 34 -3.08 9.65 -35.99
C SER A 34 -4.33 8.98 -36.56
N GLY A 35 -5.48 9.08 -35.90
CA GLY A 35 -6.72 8.41 -36.32
C GLY A 35 -6.68 6.88 -36.23
N LEU A 36 -5.72 6.32 -35.48
CA LEU A 36 -5.54 4.88 -35.31
C LEU A 36 -6.40 4.34 -34.17
N GLY A 37 -6.87 3.11 -34.30
CA GLY A 37 -7.63 2.41 -33.28
C GLY A 37 -6.77 1.95 -32.11
N ALA A 38 -7.43 1.55 -31.01
CA ALA A 38 -6.76 1.12 -29.79
C ALA A 38 -5.96 -0.20 -29.95
N LEU A 39 -6.21 -0.96 -31.02
CA LEU A 39 -5.51 -2.20 -31.33
C LEU A 39 -4.46 -2.03 -32.45
N ASP A 40 -4.37 -0.84 -33.04
CA ASP A 40 -3.46 -0.58 -34.15
C ASP A 40 -2.13 -0.03 -33.65
N GLY A 41 -1.04 -0.37 -34.36
CA GLY A 41 0.29 0.17 -34.09
C GLY A 41 0.73 0.00 -32.62
N ALA A 42 0.97 1.12 -31.93
CA ALA A 42 1.36 1.13 -30.51
C ALA A 42 0.17 1.08 -29.52
N GLY A 43 -1.06 0.93 -30.01
CA GLY A 43 -2.29 0.87 -29.23
C GLY A 43 -2.29 -0.19 -28.11
N PRO A 44 -1.98 -1.47 -28.41
CA PRO A 44 -1.94 -2.52 -27.41
C PRO A 44 -0.95 -2.23 -26.28
N LEU A 45 0.18 -1.61 -26.60
CA LEU A 45 1.20 -1.23 -25.61
C LEU A 45 0.69 -0.11 -24.68
N ALA A 46 0.01 0.89 -25.23
CA ALA A 46 -0.60 1.97 -24.43
C ALA A 46 -1.69 1.43 -23.49
N LEU A 47 -2.52 0.50 -23.97
CA LEU A 47 -3.52 -0.18 -23.15
C LEU A 47 -2.89 -1.03 -22.04
N ALA A 48 -1.84 -1.79 -22.35
CA ALA A 48 -1.11 -2.57 -21.36
C ALA A 48 -0.49 -1.66 -20.28
N GLY A 49 0.08 -0.52 -20.67
CA GLY A 49 0.57 0.49 -19.74
C GLY A 49 -0.54 1.05 -18.84
N LEU A 50 -1.71 1.37 -19.41
CA LEU A 50 -2.86 1.86 -18.66
C LEU A 50 -3.37 0.82 -17.65
N LEU A 51 -3.49 -0.43 -18.08
CA LEU A 51 -3.85 -1.56 -17.20
C LEU A 51 -2.82 -1.74 -16.08
N GLY A 52 -1.53 -1.63 -16.40
CA GLY A 52 -0.45 -1.67 -15.42
C GLY A 52 -0.58 -0.58 -14.36
N VAL A 53 -0.83 0.68 -14.75
CA VAL A 53 -1.09 1.79 -13.82
C VAL A 53 -2.29 1.47 -12.94
N GLY A 54 -3.41 1.05 -13.54
CA GLY A 54 -4.63 0.71 -12.81
C GLY A 54 -4.42 -0.41 -11.79
N LEU A 55 -3.68 -1.46 -12.17
CA LEU A 55 -3.34 -2.56 -11.28
C LEU A 55 -2.47 -2.10 -10.11
N VAL A 56 -1.45 -1.28 -10.35
CA VAL A 56 -0.62 -0.72 -9.27
C VAL A 56 -1.48 0.09 -8.32
N VAL A 57 -2.34 0.98 -8.83
CA VAL A 57 -3.26 1.77 -7.98
C VAL A 57 -4.20 0.87 -7.18
N ALA A 58 -4.78 -0.16 -7.79
CA ALA A 58 -5.64 -1.12 -7.12
C ALA A 58 -4.89 -1.85 -5.99
N LEU A 59 -3.65 -2.29 -6.25
CA LEU A 59 -2.78 -2.91 -5.25
C LEU A 59 -2.43 -1.94 -4.12
N LEU A 60 -2.41 -0.63 -4.33
CA LEU A 60 -2.23 0.34 -3.24
C LEU A 60 -3.51 0.54 -2.43
N ALA A 61 -4.66 0.60 -3.10
CA ALA A 61 -5.93 0.98 -2.51
C ALA A 61 -6.59 -0.16 -1.72
N VAL A 62 -6.50 -1.41 -2.20
CA VAL A 62 -7.37 -2.52 -1.75
C VAL A 62 -6.76 -3.40 -0.63
N PRO A 63 -5.52 -3.92 -0.72
CA PRO A 63 -5.06 -4.98 0.16
C PRO A 63 -4.96 -4.54 1.63
N PRO A 64 -5.54 -5.27 2.60
CA PRO A 64 -5.44 -4.90 4.02
C PRO A 64 -4.03 -5.10 4.59
N ARG A 65 -3.22 -5.95 3.95
CA ARG A 65 -1.88 -6.35 4.43
C ARG A 65 -0.77 -5.33 4.12
N LEU A 66 -1.02 -4.37 3.23
CA LEU A 66 -0.04 -3.33 2.91
C LEU A 66 -0.06 -2.22 3.94
N THR A 67 1.12 -1.71 4.28
CA THR A 67 1.22 -0.64 5.28
C THR A 67 0.52 0.62 4.76
N PRO A 68 -0.28 1.32 5.59
CA PRO A 68 -0.97 2.55 5.17
C PRO A 68 -0.01 3.69 4.82
N MET A 69 1.26 3.59 5.22
CA MET A 69 2.31 4.54 4.91
C MET A 69 2.71 4.58 3.44
N LEU A 70 2.53 3.47 2.72
CA LEU A 70 2.89 3.37 1.31
C LEU A 70 1.97 4.21 0.41
N PRO A 71 0.63 4.04 0.46
CA PRO A 71 -0.27 4.93 -0.27
C PRO A 71 -0.19 6.38 0.22
N LEU A 72 0.14 6.64 1.49
CA LEU A 72 0.40 7.99 2.01
C LEU A 72 1.63 8.65 1.34
N GLY A 73 2.75 7.94 1.24
CA GLY A 73 3.95 8.47 0.58
C GLY A 73 3.67 8.81 -0.89
N ALA A 74 2.96 7.92 -1.60
CA ALA A 74 2.58 8.16 -2.99
C ALA A 74 1.61 9.35 -3.15
N SER A 75 0.61 9.47 -2.28
CA SER A 75 -0.36 10.57 -2.32
C SER A 75 0.26 11.91 -1.97
N LEU A 76 1.24 11.95 -1.05
CA LEU A 76 1.99 13.17 -0.73
C LEU A 76 2.81 13.65 -1.93
N VAL A 77 3.45 12.76 -2.67
CA VAL A 77 4.20 13.17 -3.87
C VAL A 77 3.25 13.65 -4.95
N LEU A 78 2.23 12.86 -5.30
CA LEU A 78 1.28 13.22 -6.35
C LEU A 78 0.53 14.51 -6.00
N GLY A 79 0.07 14.63 -4.76
CA GLY A 79 -0.62 15.83 -4.26
C GLY A 79 0.30 17.03 -4.19
N GLY A 80 1.54 16.84 -3.73
CA GLY A 80 2.55 17.89 -3.66
C GLY A 80 2.91 18.43 -5.05
N VAL A 81 3.18 17.55 -6.02
CA VAL A 81 3.49 17.96 -7.40
C VAL A 81 2.27 18.60 -8.06
N THR A 82 1.05 18.09 -7.82
CA THR A 82 -0.18 18.70 -8.31
C THR A 82 -0.36 20.11 -7.72
N ALA A 83 -0.17 20.29 -6.41
CA ALA A 83 -0.24 21.60 -5.77
C ALA A 83 0.84 22.56 -6.31
N VAL A 84 2.07 22.08 -6.50
CA VAL A 84 3.15 22.87 -7.11
C VAL A 84 2.78 23.29 -8.53
N SER A 85 2.17 22.41 -9.33
CA SER A 85 1.75 22.74 -10.71
C SER A 85 0.73 23.89 -10.76
N LEU A 86 -0.14 23.98 -9.75
CA LEU A 86 -1.19 25.01 -9.67
C LEU A 86 -0.67 26.31 -9.04
N LEU A 87 0.17 26.21 -8.00
CA LEU A 87 0.60 27.37 -7.22
C LEU A 87 1.91 27.99 -7.73
N ARG A 88 2.83 27.16 -8.23
CA ARG A 88 4.17 27.57 -8.69
C ARG A 88 4.62 26.74 -9.90
N PRO A 89 3.97 26.91 -11.07
CA PRO A 89 4.26 26.10 -12.26
C PRO A 89 5.71 26.18 -12.72
N HIS A 90 6.35 27.34 -12.60
CA HIS A 90 7.76 27.60 -12.93
C HIS A 90 8.78 26.70 -12.19
N LEU A 91 8.38 26.04 -11.10
CA LEU A 91 9.25 25.07 -10.43
C LEU A 91 9.34 23.74 -11.19
N LEU A 92 8.33 23.41 -11.99
CA LEU A 92 8.32 22.17 -12.78
C LEU A 92 9.27 22.24 -13.97
N ASP A 93 9.53 23.44 -14.50
CA ASP A 93 10.48 23.67 -15.60
C ASP A 93 11.92 23.31 -15.24
N ARG A 94 12.22 23.16 -13.95
CA ARG A 94 13.55 22.78 -13.44
C ARG A 94 13.75 21.27 -13.35
N LEU A 95 12.70 20.48 -13.57
CA LEU A 95 12.79 19.03 -13.48
C LEU A 95 13.48 18.45 -14.72
N PRO A 96 14.28 17.38 -14.56
CA PRO A 96 14.87 16.69 -15.70
C PRO A 96 13.77 16.13 -16.61
N VAL A 97 14.00 16.22 -17.92
CA VAL A 97 13.11 15.62 -18.92
C VAL A 97 13.27 14.10 -18.85
N LEU A 98 12.19 13.41 -18.51
CA LEU A 98 12.12 11.96 -18.38
C LEU A 98 10.99 11.42 -19.25
N PRO A 99 11.03 10.13 -19.65
CA PRO A 99 9.92 9.52 -20.36
C PRO A 99 8.60 9.72 -19.60
N GLY A 100 7.62 10.32 -20.28
CA GLY A 100 6.31 10.63 -19.69
C GLY A 100 6.18 12.00 -19.02
N SER A 101 7.27 12.77 -18.88
CA SER A 101 7.21 14.11 -18.27
C SER A 101 6.30 15.06 -19.04
N GLU A 102 6.35 15.06 -20.38
CA GLU A 102 5.49 15.90 -21.23
C GLU A 102 4.00 15.64 -20.99
N GLY A 103 3.61 14.36 -20.93
CA GLY A 103 2.22 13.99 -20.65
C GLY A 103 1.82 14.34 -19.22
N ALA A 104 2.71 14.14 -18.25
CA ALA A 104 2.46 14.49 -16.85
C ALA A 104 2.27 16.00 -16.67
N LEU A 105 3.08 16.83 -17.33
CA LEU A 105 2.96 18.29 -17.31
C LEU A 105 1.64 18.79 -17.93
N VAL A 106 1.04 18.02 -18.84
CA VAL A 106 -0.32 18.30 -19.33
C VAL A 106 -1.37 17.84 -18.31
N LEU A 107 -1.23 16.66 -17.72
CA LEU A 107 -2.21 16.09 -16.80
C LEU A 107 -2.29 16.80 -15.44
N LEU A 108 -1.16 17.30 -14.94
CA LEU A 108 -1.04 17.99 -13.65
C LEU A 108 -1.95 19.21 -13.52
N PRO A 109 -1.90 20.23 -14.41
CA PRO A 109 -2.76 21.41 -14.32
C PRO A 109 -4.24 21.08 -14.56
N LEU A 110 -4.55 19.97 -15.26
CA LEU A 110 -5.91 19.47 -15.40
C LEU A 110 -6.47 18.85 -14.10
N GLY A 111 -5.63 18.63 -13.10
CA GLY A 111 -6.04 17.98 -11.84
C GLY A 111 -6.31 16.49 -12.00
N ALA A 112 -5.81 15.84 -13.06
CA ALA A 112 -6.07 14.42 -13.34
C ALA A 112 -5.60 13.48 -12.21
N TYR A 113 -4.61 13.90 -11.42
CA TYR A 113 -4.10 13.13 -10.28
C TYR A 113 -4.86 13.39 -8.97
N VAL A 114 -5.74 14.39 -8.89
CA VAL A 114 -6.50 14.71 -7.66
C VAL A 114 -7.37 13.52 -7.20
N PRO A 115 -8.16 12.86 -8.06
CA PRO A 115 -8.93 11.69 -7.64
C PRO A 115 -8.03 10.58 -7.09
N LEU A 116 -6.88 10.36 -7.71
CA LEU A 116 -5.91 9.36 -7.26
C LEU A 116 -5.34 9.71 -5.88
N VAL A 117 -4.99 10.98 -5.65
CA VAL A 117 -4.54 11.47 -4.34
C VAL A 117 -5.61 11.22 -3.27
N VAL A 118 -6.87 11.55 -3.56
CA VAL A 118 -8.00 11.34 -2.63
C VAL A 118 -8.15 9.85 -2.30
N VAL A 119 -8.18 8.99 -3.31
CA VAL A 119 -8.31 7.53 -3.12
C VAL A 119 -7.16 6.99 -2.27
N LEU A 120 -5.92 7.31 -2.61
CA LEU A 120 -4.75 6.82 -1.87
C LEU A 120 -4.68 7.37 -0.44
N PHE A 121 -4.98 8.65 -0.25
CA PHE A 121 -4.99 9.29 1.07
C PHE A 121 -6.12 8.76 1.96
N ALA A 122 -7.31 8.50 1.41
CA ALA A 122 -8.44 7.93 2.15
C ALA A 122 -8.08 6.60 2.82
N THR A 123 -7.21 5.80 2.20
CA THR A 123 -6.79 4.51 2.77
C THR A 123 -6.08 4.61 4.11
N VAL A 124 -5.52 5.77 4.45
CA VAL A 124 -4.85 6.02 5.73
C VAL A 124 -5.85 6.02 6.88
N PHE A 125 -7.11 6.37 6.61
CA PHE A 125 -8.18 6.39 7.61
C PHE A 125 -8.87 5.03 7.78
N VAL A 126 -8.49 4.03 6.98
CA VAL A 126 -9.00 2.66 7.12
C VAL A 126 -8.29 1.98 8.30
N GLY A 127 -8.92 2.00 9.47
CA GLY A 127 -8.36 1.49 10.73
C GLY A 127 -7.84 0.04 10.66
N GLY A 128 -8.47 -0.80 9.82
CA GLY A 128 -8.05 -2.19 9.60
C GLY A 128 -6.63 -2.35 9.04
N ARG A 129 -6.03 -1.32 8.45
CA ARG A 129 -4.64 -1.34 7.95
C ARG A 129 -3.60 -1.03 9.03
N TRP A 130 -4.02 -0.49 10.16
CA TRP A 130 -3.14 -0.13 11.27
C TRP A 130 -3.04 -1.24 12.30
N ARG A 131 -4.15 -1.93 12.54
CA ARG A 131 -4.20 -3.08 13.43
C ARG A 131 -3.70 -4.31 12.68
N ARG A 132 -2.70 -4.99 13.23
CA ARG A 132 -2.63 -6.43 13.03
C ARG A 132 -3.81 -7.00 13.81
N GLU A 133 -4.68 -7.76 13.15
CA GLU A 133 -5.40 -8.78 13.91
C GLU A 133 -4.32 -9.55 14.68
N PRO A 134 -4.44 -9.73 16.01
CA PRO A 134 -3.66 -10.76 16.66
C PRO A 134 -3.89 -12.03 15.83
N GLU A 135 -2.84 -12.78 15.51
CA GLU A 135 -2.97 -14.15 15.03
C GLU A 135 -3.96 -14.79 15.99
N GLY A 136 -5.23 -14.87 15.58
CA GLY A 136 -6.27 -15.44 16.40
C GLY A 136 -5.87 -16.90 16.42
N VAL A 137 -5.46 -17.38 17.60
CA VAL A 137 -5.30 -18.81 17.89
C VAL A 137 -6.41 -19.50 17.11
N THR A 138 -6.06 -20.20 16.04
CA THR A 138 -7.09 -20.83 15.22
C THR A 138 -7.80 -21.84 16.13
N GLU A 139 -9.06 -22.17 15.83
CA GLU A 139 -9.74 -23.19 16.65
C GLU A 139 -8.87 -24.45 16.76
N GLU A 140 -8.10 -24.80 15.72
CA GLU A 140 -7.12 -25.89 15.77
C GLU A 140 -6.03 -25.69 16.85
N GLU A 141 -5.38 -24.52 16.95
CA GLU A 141 -4.36 -24.25 17.99
C GLU A 141 -4.96 -24.19 19.41
N TYR A 142 -6.22 -23.75 19.55
CA TYR A 142 -6.92 -23.72 20.84
C TYR A 142 -7.27 -25.14 21.31
N PHE A 143 -7.62 -26.03 20.39
CA PHE A 143 -7.91 -27.44 20.70
C PHE A 143 -6.65 -28.29 20.87
N GLU A 144 -5.58 -28.02 20.12
CA GLU A 144 -4.31 -28.75 20.24
C GLU A 144 -3.61 -28.45 21.58
N GLY A 145 -3.73 -27.22 22.10
CA GLY A 145 -3.28 -26.87 23.45
C GLY A 145 -4.18 -27.39 24.60
N LEU A 146 -5.42 -27.80 24.32
CA LEU A 146 -6.36 -28.29 25.34
C LEU A 146 -6.47 -29.83 25.38
N TYR A 147 -6.15 -30.52 24.28
CA TYR A 147 -6.28 -31.97 24.14
C TYR A 147 -4.94 -32.69 23.83
N GLY A 148 -3.84 -31.97 23.65
CA GLY A 148 -2.54 -32.53 23.27
C GLY A 148 -1.58 -32.93 24.40
N GLU A 149 -1.93 -32.72 25.68
CA GLU A 149 -0.99 -32.96 26.80
C GLU A 149 -1.13 -34.31 27.52
N ASP A 150 -2.13 -35.15 27.20
CA ASP A 150 -2.42 -36.35 28.00
C ASP A 150 -2.00 -37.71 27.41
N ASP A 151 -1.49 -37.80 26.17
CA ASP A 151 -1.29 -39.12 25.52
C ASP A 151 0.16 -39.56 25.27
N ASP A 152 1.15 -38.96 25.93
CA ASP A 152 2.53 -39.45 25.87
C ASP A 152 3.27 -39.31 27.21
N ARG A 153 3.15 -40.33 28.08
CA ARG A 153 4.27 -41.03 28.76
C ARG A 153 3.83 -41.74 30.05
N ARG A 154 3.47 -43.02 29.91
CA ARG A 154 3.65 -44.02 30.97
C ARG A 154 5.12 -44.47 30.99
N GLY A 155 5.86 -44.12 32.03
CA GLY A 155 7.18 -44.68 32.35
C GLY A 155 7.85 -43.97 33.54
N PRO A 156 8.12 -44.63 34.68
CA PRO A 156 8.44 -43.97 35.94
C PRO A 156 9.94 -43.78 36.15
N ALA A 157 10.37 -42.57 36.52
CA ALA A 157 11.58 -42.35 37.31
C ALA A 157 11.55 -40.94 37.93
N SER A 158 12.15 -40.85 39.10
CA SER A 158 11.92 -39.88 40.16
C SER A 158 12.61 -38.52 40.01
N SER A 159 12.19 -37.61 40.91
CA SER A 159 12.85 -36.39 41.41
C SER A 159 12.64 -35.14 40.55
N ALA A 160 11.78 -34.19 40.94
CA ALA A 160 11.77 -33.30 42.12
C ALA A 160 12.24 -31.89 41.73
N LEU A 161 11.29 -30.95 41.70
CA LEU A 161 11.29 -29.57 42.20
C LEU A 161 10.23 -28.80 41.39
N SER A 162 9.00 -28.70 41.91
CA SER A 162 8.56 -27.67 42.87
C SER A 162 8.49 -26.28 42.23
N GLY A 163 7.26 -25.84 41.96
CA GLY A 163 6.98 -24.47 41.52
C GLY A 163 5.56 -24.22 41.03
N ALA A 164 4.54 -24.84 41.63
CA ALA A 164 3.14 -24.46 41.36
C ALA A 164 2.77 -23.17 42.14
N PRO A 165 1.87 -22.33 41.60
CA PRO A 165 1.65 -20.97 42.06
C PRO A 165 0.74 -20.91 43.29
N ALA A 166 1.13 -20.13 44.29
CA ALA A 166 0.30 -19.87 45.46
C ALA A 166 -0.82 -18.87 45.10
N ARG A 167 -2.05 -19.36 44.99
CA ARG A 167 -3.28 -18.57 45.21
C ARG A 167 -3.38 -18.26 46.71
N SER A 168 -3.50 -16.98 47.06
CA SER A 168 -4.11 -16.58 48.34
C SER A 168 -4.90 -15.27 48.19
N GLY A 169 -6.23 -15.36 48.26
CA GLY A 169 -6.98 -14.43 49.12
C GLY A 169 -7.04 -15.01 50.55
N PRO A 170 -7.74 -14.41 51.54
CA PRO A 170 -8.66 -13.26 51.43
C PRO A 170 -8.65 -12.26 52.64
N ARG A 171 -9.50 -11.21 52.53
CA ARG A 171 -10.28 -10.49 53.59
C ARG A 171 -9.64 -9.44 54.53
N HIS A 172 -10.26 -8.24 54.45
CA HIS A 172 -10.73 -7.30 55.51
C HIS A 172 -9.80 -6.90 56.67
N ARG A 173 -9.53 -5.59 56.84
CA ARG A 173 -10.31 -4.57 57.59
C ARG A 173 -9.42 -3.35 57.92
N ALA A 174 -9.91 -2.15 57.64
CA ALA A 174 -9.97 -1.00 58.55
C ALA A 174 -10.86 0.06 57.89
#